data_AF-A0A6P7F9M5-F1
#
_entry.id   AF-A0A6P7F9M5-F1
#
_cell.length_a   1.000
_cell.length_b   1.000
_cell.length_c   1.000
_cell.angle_alpha   90.00
_cell.angle_beta   90.00
_cell.angle_gamma   90.00
#
_symmetry.space_group_name_H-M   'P 1'
#
loop_
_entity.id
_entity.type
_entity.pdbx_description
1 polymer ?
#
loop_
_entity_poly.entity_id
_entity_poly.type
_entity_poly.pdbx_seq_one_letter_code
_entity_poly.pdbx_strand_id
1 'polypeptide(L)'
;FFVSVPKKPRILDIKEVSPKSRRKIELRNRILICTVQGFPLPKITWRRKNQELHHSRAYNVLYKSDEDWRQSKLVIKKPDAEYLGQYECVAETVNGVKTSKNFTLLPQPSESFSSDKKCSESYDKNFCQNGGTCFHEASMNYYGCFCPDNYSGEKCEVKKPSNTSMYPQPDLYACNLGLSTKYNC
;
A
#
# COMPACT_ATOMS: atom_id res chain seq x y z
N PHE A 1 -37.98 10.48 18.27
CA PHE A 1 -37.45 10.02 16.97
C PHE A 1 -36.44 11.04 16.47
N PHE A 2 -35.15 10.73 16.49
CA PHE A 2 -34.15 11.61 15.86
C PHE A 2 -34.10 11.27 14.37
N VAL A 3 -34.62 12.16 13.53
CA VAL A 3 -34.44 12.06 12.08
C VAL A 3 -33.06 12.64 11.77
N SER A 4 -32.16 11.82 11.23
CA SER A 4 -30.85 12.25 10.78
C SER A 4 -31.01 13.27 9.64
N VAL A 5 -30.43 14.45 9.81
CA VAL A 5 -30.55 15.57 8.87
C VAL A 5 -29.88 15.19 7.53
N PRO A 6 -30.58 15.31 6.39
CA PRO A 6 -29.98 15.08 5.08
C PRO A 6 -28.74 15.96 4.87
N LYS A 7 -27.63 15.34 4.49
CA LYS A 7 -26.36 16.01 4.18
C LYS A 7 -26.04 15.80 2.70
N LYS A 8 -25.81 16.90 1.98
CA LYS A 8 -25.30 16.87 0.60
C LYS A 8 -23.99 16.06 0.52
N PRO A 9 -23.73 15.36 -0.58
CA PRO A 9 -22.51 14.57 -0.70
C PRO A 9 -21.30 15.51 -0.78
N ARG A 10 -20.24 15.17 -0.05
CA ARG A 10 -18.98 15.91 -0.02
C ARG A 10 -17.81 14.93 -0.12
N ILE A 11 -17.05 15.02 -1.21
CA ILE A 11 -15.80 14.27 -1.36
C ILE A 11 -14.75 14.91 -0.46
N LEU A 12 -14.30 14.16 0.55
CA LEU A 12 -13.27 14.58 1.50
C LEU A 12 -11.89 14.49 0.86
N ASP A 13 -11.56 13.32 0.33
CA ASP A 13 -10.29 13.07 -0.34
C ASP A 13 -10.43 12.16 -1.55
N ILE A 14 -9.47 12.33 -2.45
CA ILE A 14 -9.12 11.36 -3.49
C ILE A 14 -7.60 11.24 -3.46
N LYS A 15 -7.09 10.03 -3.26
CA LYS A 15 -5.65 9.80 -3.10
C LYS A 15 -5.23 8.45 -3.63
N GLU A 16 -3.97 8.37 -4.02
CA GLU A 16 -3.29 7.11 -4.28
C GLU A 16 -2.67 6.57 -3.00
N VAL A 17 -2.73 5.25 -2.79
CA VAL A 17 -2.05 4.57 -1.68
C VAL A 17 -1.24 3.38 -2.17
N SER A 18 -0.14 3.09 -1.48
CA SER A 18 0.69 1.93 -1.79
C SER A 18 -0.03 0.63 -1.41
N PRO A 19 0.04 -0.42 -2.25
CA PRO A 19 -0.49 -1.74 -1.92
C PRO A 19 0.29 -2.35 -0.76
N LYS A 20 -0.43 -2.81 0.27
CA LYS A 20 0.13 -3.56 1.40
C LYS A 20 -0.08 -5.06 1.16
N SER A 21 0.70 -5.67 0.27
CA SER A 21 0.61 -7.11 -0.03
C SER A 21 1.96 -7.79 0.02
N ARG A 22 2.00 -9.04 0.52
CA ARG A 22 3.19 -9.90 0.45
C ARG A 22 3.39 -10.49 -0.95
N ARG A 23 2.35 -10.49 -1.80
CA ARG A 23 2.45 -11.05 -3.15
C ARG A 23 3.03 -9.99 -4.08
N LYS A 24 4.22 -10.26 -4.62
CA LYS A 24 4.92 -9.37 -5.59
C LYS A 24 4.03 -8.94 -6.77
N ILE A 25 3.10 -9.79 -7.16
CA ILE A 25 2.15 -9.52 -8.25
C ILE A 25 1.16 -8.40 -7.94
N GLU A 26 0.76 -8.25 -6.67
CA GLU A 26 -0.19 -7.23 -6.19
C GLU A 26 0.50 -5.92 -5.82
N LEU A 27 1.82 -5.95 -5.57
CA LEU A 27 2.63 -4.75 -5.36
C LEU A 27 2.67 -3.83 -6.60
N ARG A 28 2.43 -4.39 -7.79
CA ARG A 28 2.34 -3.62 -9.04
C ARG A 28 0.96 -2.97 -9.25
N ASN A 29 -0.01 -3.20 -8.37
CA ASN A 29 -1.32 -2.58 -8.49
C ASN A 29 -1.25 -1.13 -8.03
N ARG A 30 -1.99 -0.25 -8.70
CA ARG A 30 -2.22 1.13 -8.26
C ARG A 30 -3.56 1.18 -7.54
N ILE A 31 -3.62 1.83 -6.37
CA ILE A 31 -4.84 1.87 -5.56
C ILE A 31 -5.26 3.32 -5.36
N LEU A 32 -6.43 3.68 -5.88
CA LEU A 32 -7.08 4.95 -5.62
C LEU A 32 -8.15 4.79 -4.55
N ILE A 33 -8.21 5.74 -3.63
CA ILE A 33 -9.21 5.82 -2.57
C ILE A 33 -9.96 7.13 -2.72
N CYS A 34 -11.28 7.07 -2.71
CA CYS A 34 -12.17 8.22 -2.64
C CYS A 34 -13.06 8.10 -1.41
N THR A 35 -13.00 9.10 -0.51
CA THR A 35 -13.80 9.14 0.72
C THR A 35 -14.85 10.24 0.62
N VAL A 36 -16.09 9.91 0.92
CA VAL A 36 -17.25 10.78 0.74
C VAL A 36 -18.07 10.80 2.01
N GLN A 37 -18.47 11.99 2.47
CA GLN A 37 -19.43 12.18 3.54
C GLN A 37 -20.79 12.54 2.94
N GLY A 38 -21.89 12.08 3.52
CA GLY A 38 -23.23 12.42 3.07
C GLY A 38 -24.30 11.54 3.71
N PHE A 39 -25.52 12.06 3.81
CA PHE A 39 -26.65 11.34 4.38
C PHE A 39 -27.93 11.63 3.55
N PRO A 40 -28.65 10.61 3.05
CA PRO A 40 -28.27 9.19 3.01
C PRO A 40 -26.92 8.95 2.31
N LEU A 41 -26.26 7.82 2.62
CA LEU A 41 -24.93 7.53 2.11
C LEU A 41 -24.88 7.55 0.57
N PRO A 42 -24.07 8.41 -0.04
CA PRO A 42 -24.03 8.54 -1.49
C PRO A 42 -23.47 7.28 -2.17
N LYS A 43 -23.94 7.02 -3.40
CA LYS A 43 -23.33 6.05 -4.31
C LYS A 43 -22.02 6.63 -4.84
N ILE A 44 -20.94 5.87 -4.79
CA ILE A 44 -19.64 6.27 -5.36
C ILE A 44 -19.41 5.50 -6.65
N THR A 45 -19.06 6.25 -7.69
CA THR A 45 -18.81 5.77 -9.04
C THR A 45 -17.47 6.30 -9.53
N TRP A 46 -16.62 5.42 -10.06
CA TRP A 46 -15.38 5.82 -10.70
C TRP A 46 -15.61 6.01 -12.19
N ARG A 47 -15.08 7.08 -12.78
CA ARG A 47 -15.16 7.36 -14.21
C ARG A 47 -13.81 7.65 -14.80
N ARG A 48 -13.67 7.33 -16.08
CA ARG A 48 -12.49 7.62 -16.89
C ARG A 48 -12.90 7.82 -18.35
N LYS A 49 -12.42 8.88 -19.00
CA LYS A 49 -12.84 9.23 -20.39
C LYS A 49 -14.37 9.23 -20.55
N ASN A 50 -15.08 9.76 -19.56
CA ASN A 50 -16.55 9.77 -19.46
C ASN A 50 -17.24 8.40 -19.38
N GLN A 51 -16.48 7.31 -19.22
CA GLN A 51 -17.01 5.96 -19.04
C GLN A 51 -16.95 5.52 -17.58
N GLU A 52 -18.01 4.85 -17.11
CA GLU A 52 -18.06 4.27 -15.78
C GLU A 52 -17.14 3.05 -15.68
N LEU A 53 -16.34 3.00 -14.62
CA LEU A 53 -15.45 1.89 -14.34
C LEU A 53 -16.15 0.87 -13.42
N HIS A 54 -16.32 -0.33 -13.94
CA HIS A 54 -16.90 -1.46 -13.22
C HIS A 54 -15.85 -2.52 -12.86
N HIS A 55 -16.25 -3.43 -11.96
CA HIS A 55 -15.44 -4.60 -11.63
C HIS A 55 -15.13 -5.41 -12.90
N SER A 56 -13.86 -5.73 -13.13
CA SER A 56 -13.38 -6.38 -14.36
C SER A 56 -12.02 -7.06 -14.16
N ARG A 57 -11.46 -7.60 -15.24
CA ARG A 57 -10.09 -8.12 -15.24
C ARG A 57 -9.04 -7.05 -14.92
N ALA A 58 -9.29 -5.79 -15.28
CA ALA A 58 -8.37 -4.68 -15.07
C ALA A 58 -8.64 -3.91 -13.75
N TYR A 59 -9.90 -3.85 -13.32
CA TYR A 59 -10.32 -3.03 -12.18
C TYR A 59 -11.01 -3.87 -11.10
N ASN A 60 -10.66 -3.67 -9.83
CA ASN A 60 -11.51 -4.07 -8.71
C ASN A 60 -12.02 -2.82 -8.00
N VAL A 61 -13.33 -2.72 -7.80
CA VAL A 61 -13.95 -1.67 -7.00
C VAL A 61 -14.45 -2.28 -5.69
N LEU A 62 -14.00 -1.73 -4.57
CA LEU A 62 -14.38 -2.15 -3.23
C LEU A 62 -15.00 -0.97 -2.49
N TYR A 63 -15.95 -1.25 -1.60
CA TYR A 63 -16.64 -0.23 -0.82
C TYR A 63 -16.49 -0.50 0.68
N LYS A 64 -16.32 0.57 1.45
CA LYS A 64 -16.43 0.57 2.90
C LYS A 64 -17.36 1.71 3.29
N SER A 65 -18.31 1.48 4.17
CA SER A 65 -19.19 2.53 4.68
C SER A 65 -19.31 2.46 6.19
N ASP A 66 -19.68 3.59 6.74
CA ASP A 66 -20.00 3.84 8.14
C ASP A 66 -21.26 4.73 8.19
N GLU A 67 -21.67 5.21 9.36
CA GLU A 67 -22.95 5.93 9.54
C GLU A 67 -23.16 7.11 8.57
N ASP A 68 -22.16 7.99 8.41
CA ASP A 68 -22.29 9.21 7.61
C ASP A 68 -21.22 9.37 6.51
N TRP A 69 -20.36 8.37 6.32
CA TRP A 69 -19.35 8.35 5.28
C TRP A 69 -19.28 7.02 4.53
N ARG A 70 -18.89 7.10 3.26
CA ARG A 70 -18.59 5.96 2.39
C ARG A 70 -17.26 6.20 1.68
N GLN A 71 -16.46 5.15 1.56
CA GLN A 71 -15.22 5.13 0.81
C GLN A 71 -15.29 4.09 -0.29
N SER A 72 -14.79 4.44 -1.47
CA SER A 72 -14.55 3.50 -2.55
C SER A 72 -13.05 3.36 -2.79
N LYS A 73 -12.60 2.11 -2.93
CA LYS A 73 -11.23 1.75 -3.30
C LYS A 73 -11.25 1.16 -4.71
N LEU A 74 -10.63 1.86 -5.66
CA LEU A 74 -10.38 1.39 -7.01
C LEU A 74 -8.97 0.80 -7.08
N VAL A 75 -8.88 -0.50 -7.31
CA VAL A 75 -7.61 -1.20 -7.57
C VAL A 75 -7.46 -1.36 -9.07
N ILE A 76 -6.44 -0.74 -9.63
CA ILE A 76 -6.04 -0.86 -11.02
C ILE A 76 -4.95 -1.93 -11.06
N LYS A 77 -5.25 -3.08 -11.67
CA LYS A 77 -4.37 -4.25 -11.67
C LYS A 77 -3.26 -4.06 -12.69
N LYS A 78 -2.00 -4.08 -12.24
CA LYS A 78 -0.79 -3.98 -13.07
C LYS A 78 -0.94 -2.99 -14.26
N PRO A 79 -1.18 -1.70 -14.00
CA PRO A 79 -1.41 -0.75 -15.07
C PRO A 79 -0.17 -0.57 -15.94
N ASP A 80 -0.37 -0.59 -17.25
CA ASP A 80 0.57 -0.05 -18.22
C ASP A 80 0.30 1.46 -18.48
N ALA A 81 0.97 2.02 -19.49
CA ALA A 81 0.82 3.42 -19.86
C ALA A 81 -0.62 3.82 -20.24
N GLU A 82 -1.43 2.88 -20.75
CA GLU A 82 -2.81 3.13 -21.14
C GLU A 82 -3.72 3.40 -19.96
N TYR A 83 -3.31 3.04 -18.73
CA TYR A 83 -4.06 3.26 -17.50
C TYR A 83 -3.78 4.61 -16.84
N LEU A 84 -2.82 5.37 -17.33
CA LEU A 84 -2.43 6.68 -16.79
C LEU A 84 -3.43 7.78 -17.15
N GLY A 85 -3.34 8.92 -16.45
CA GLY A 85 -4.17 10.09 -16.70
C GLY A 85 -5.33 10.22 -15.71
N GLN A 86 -6.37 10.95 -16.12
CA GLN A 86 -7.40 11.43 -15.20
C GLN A 86 -8.47 10.38 -14.87
N TYR A 87 -8.70 10.19 -13.57
CA TYR A 87 -9.80 9.44 -12.98
C TYR A 87 -10.71 10.41 -12.25
N GLU A 88 -12.01 10.19 -12.33
CA GLU A 88 -13.02 10.98 -11.64
C GLU A 88 -13.74 10.09 -10.62
N CYS A 89 -13.80 10.55 -9.37
CA CYS A 89 -14.72 10.00 -8.38
C CYS A 89 -15.99 10.83 -8.37
N VAL A 90 -17.13 10.20 -8.67
CA VAL A 90 -18.47 10.82 -8.64
C VAL A 90 -19.25 10.26 -7.47
N ALA A 91 -19.77 11.14 -6.62
CA ALA A 91 -20.68 10.79 -5.54
C ALA A 91 -22.07 11.32 -5.81
N GLU A 92 -23.08 10.46 -5.70
CA GLU A 92 -24.48 10.77 -6.00
C GLU A 92 -25.37 10.31 -4.85
N THR A 93 -26.20 11.20 -4.31
CA THR A 93 -27.23 10.81 -3.34
C THR A 93 -28.46 10.23 -4.05
N VAL A 94 -29.35 9.58 -3.29
CA VAL A 94 -30.61 9.02 -3.81
C VAL A 94 -31.52 10.04 -4.51
N ASN A 95 -31.36 11.33 -4.17
CA ASN A 95 -32.12 12.43 -4.79
C ASN A 95 -31.41 13.02 -6.02
N GLY A 96 -30.34 12.38 -6.51
CA GLY A 96 -29.62 12.81 -7.71
C GLY A 96 -28.62 13.95 -7.51
N VAL A 97 -28.39 14.41 -6.27
CA VAL A 97 -27.39 15.46 -6.00
C VAL A 97 -26.00 14.86 -6.19
N LYS A 98 -25.19 15.49 -7.06
CA LYS A 98 -23.86 15.02 -7.46
C LYS A 98 -22.75 15.93 -6.98
N THR A 99 -21.62 15.34 -6.64
CA THR A 99 -20.32 16.01 -6.52
C THR A 99 -19.26 15.12 -7.16
N SER A 100 -18.24 15.70 -7.76
CA SER A 100 -17.13 14.94 -8.32
C SER A 100 -15.78 15.58 -8.03
N LYS A 101 -14.74 14.75 -8.04
CA LYS A 101 -13.34 15.18 -7.85
C LYS A 101 -12.43 14.34 -8.74
N ASN A 102 -11.52 15.02 -9.42
CA ASN A 102 -10.55 14.40 -10.31
C ASN A 102 -9.25 14.06 -9.58
N PHE A 103 -8.59 12.99 -10.05
CA PHE A 103 -7.25 12.59 -9.67
C PHE A 103 -6.47 12.18 -10.90
N THR A 104 -5.25 12.71 -11.07
CA THR A 104 -4.39 12.36 -12.18
C THR A 104 -3.44 11.26 -11.75
N LEU A 105 -3.61 10.05 -12.31
CA LEU A 105 -2.68 8.95 -12.12
C LEU A 105 -1.44 9.18 -12.98
N LEU A 106 -0.34 9.56 -12.34
CA LEU A 106 0.95 9.75 -12.99
C LEU A 106 1.66 8.41 -13.19
N PRO A 107 2.60 8.30 -14.16
CA PRO A 107 3.57 7.22 -14.17
C PRO A 107 4.15 7.09 -12.76
N GLN A 108 4.28 5.86 -12.25
CA GLN A 108 5.17 5.70 -11.10
C GLN A 108 6.54 6.20 -11.55
N PRO A 109 7.26 7.00 -10.74
CA PRO A 109 8.67 7.19 -10.97
C PRO A 109 9.20 5.79 -11.17
N SER A 110 9.78 5.52 -12.34
CA SER A 110 10.48 4.29 -12.52
C SER A 110 11.55 4.31 -11.43
N GLU A 111 11.30 3.65 -10.30
CA GLU A 111 12.36 2.82 -9.75
C GLU A 111 12.71 1.97 -10.95
N SER A 112 13.78 2.39 -11.62
CA SER A 112 14.34 1.71 -12.76
C SER A 112 14.92 0.42 -12.22
N PHE A 113 14.04 -0.49 -11.78
CA PHE A 113 14.21 -1.93 -11.86
C PHE A 113 14.17 -2.30 -13.35
N SER A 114 15.05 -1.69 -14.13
CA SER A 114 15.64 -2.37 -15.27
C SER A 114 16.23 -3.63 -14.66
N SER A 115 15.51 -4.73 -14.83
CA SER A 115 15.96 -6.07 -14.43
C SER A 115 17.13 -6.54 -15.30
N ASP A 116 17.69 -5.63 -16.12
CA ASP A 116 18.74 -5.85 -17.11
C ASP A 116 19.92 -4.88 -16.93
N LYS A 117 20.15 -4.35 -15.72
CA LYS A 117 21.45 -3.75 -15.39
C LYS A 117 22.25 -4.73 -14.54
N LYS A 118 22.92 -5.64 -15.24
CA LYS A 118 23.97 -6.47 -14.66
C LYS A 118 25.02 -5.54 -14.07
N CYS A 119 25.45 -5.78 -12.83
CA CYS A 119 26.64 -5.13 -12.31
C CYS A 119 27.78 -5.32 -13.34
N SER A 120 28.61 -4.29 -13.56
CA SER A 120 29.78 -4.42 -14.44
C SER A 120 30.58 -5.67 -14.05
N GLU A 121 31.19 -6.37 -15.01
CA GLU A 121 31.88 -7.66 -14.77
C GLU A 121 32.92 -7.59 -13.64
N SER A 122 33.47 -6.39 -13.38
CA SER A 122 34.37 -6.13 -12.24
C SER A 122 33.68 -6.13 -10.87
N TYR A 123 32.40 -5.78 -10.79
CA TYR A 123 31.61 -5.66 -9.55
C TYR A 123 30.71 -6.88 -9.30
N ASP A 124 30.35 -7.62 -10.36
CA ASP A 124 29.42 -8.76 -10.30
C ASP A 124 29.95 -9.94 -9.47
N LYS A 125 31.28 -10.14 -9.38
CA LYS A 125 31.85 -11.34 -8.76
C LYS A 125 32.51 -11.14 -7.39
N ASN A 126 32.89 -9.90 -7.03
CA ASN A 126 33.74 -9.67 -5.85
C ASN A 126 33.31 -8.50 -4.97
N PHE A 127 32.33 -7.70 -5.38
CA PHE A 127 31.92 -6.54 -4.57
C PHE A 127 31.09 -6.97 -3.36
N CYS A 128 30.12 -7.87 -3.55
CA CYS A 128 29.29 -8.41 -2.47
C CYS A 128 29.88 -9.71 -1.93
N GLN A 129 30.09 -9.78 -0.62
CA GLN A 129 30.58 -10.94 0.11
C GLN A 129 29.42 -11.82 0.61
N ASN A 130 29.74 -13.02 1.08
CA ASN A 130 28.82 -13.91 1.79
C ASN A 130 27.49 -14.21 1.04
N GLY A 131 27.52 -14.25 -0.29
CA GLY A 131 26.34 -14.52 -1.11
C GLY A 131 25.40 -13.33 -1.32
N GLY A 132 25.86 -12.11 -1.06
CA GLY A 132 25.11 -10.89 -1.39
C GLY A 132 24.88 -10.73 -2.89
N THR A 133 23.73 -10.18 -3.26
CA THR A 133 23.37 -9.91 -4.66
C THR A 133 23.66 -8.44 -5.01
N CYS A 134 24.50 -8.21 -6.02
CA CYS A 134 24.86 -6.87 -6.46
C CYS A 134 23.71 -6.15 -7.19
N PHE A 135 23.57 -4.85 -6.97
CA PHE A 135 22.69 -3.96 -7.74
C PHE A 135 23.41 -2.68 -8.16
N HIS A 136 23.04 -2.11 -9.30
CA HIS A 136 23.58 -0.85 -9.83
C HIS A 136 22.46 0.17 -10.07
N GLU A 137 22.55 1.31 -9.37
CA GLU A 137 21.71 2.47 -9.60
C GLU A 137 22.44 3.42 -10.56
N ALA A 138 22.15 3.29 -11.85
CA ALA A 138 22.83 4.04 -12.90
C ALA A 138 22.63 5.56 -12.81
N SER A 139 21.52 6.01 -12.22
CA SER A 139 21.18 7.43 -12.07
C SER A 139 22.21 8.19 -11.23
N MET A 140 22.84 7.50 -10.26
CA MET A 140 23.85 8.05 -9.36
C MET A 140 25.20 7.34 -9.51
N ASN A 141 25.32 6.45 -10.50
CA ASN A 141 26.42 5.51 -10.67
C ASN A 141 26.82 4.81 -9.36
N TYR A 142 25.81 4.37 -8.59
CA TYR A 142 26.00 3.77 -7.27
C TYR A 142 25.85 2.25 -7.33
N TYR A 143 26.73 1.52 -6.64
CA TYR A 143 26.70 0.06 -6.53
C TYR A 143 26.44 -0.33 -5.08
N GLY A 144 25.56 -1.31 -4.86
CA GLY A 144 25.23 -1.81 -3.53
C GLY A 144 24.94 -3.31 -3.52
N CYS A 145 24.75 -3.86 -2.33
CA CYS A 145 24.50 -5.29 -2.12
C CYS A 145 23.19 -5.54 -1.36
N PHE A 146 22.39 -6.49 -1.83
CA PHE A 146 21.35 -7.11 -1.03
C PHE A 146 21.94 -8.25 -0.22
N CYS A 147 22.00 -8.10 1.11
CA CYS A 147 22.62 -9.07 1.99
C CYS A 147 21.63 -10.16 2.45
N PRO A 148 22.09 -11.42 2.57
CA PRO A 148 21.34 -12.47 3.24
C PRO A 148 21.01 -12.12 4.70
N ASP A 149 20.00 -12.79 5.27
CA ASP A 149 19.43 -12.44 6.58
C ASP A 149 20.46 -12.40 7.72
N ASN A 150 21.53 -13.18 7.62
CA ASN A 150 22.63 -13.32 8.59
C ASN A 150 23.84 -12.42 8.32
N TYR A 151 23.81 -11.56 7.29
CA TYR A 151 24.88 -10.61 6.98
C TYR A 151 24.36 -9.18 6.84
N SER A 152 25.25 -8.21 7.07
CA SER A 152 25.05 -6.77 6.96
C SER A 152 26.35 -6.09 6.50
N GLY A 153 26.31 -4.78 6.30
CA GLY A 153 27.41 -3.99 5.73
C GLY A 153 27.12 -3.64 4.28
N GLU A 154 27.86 -2.67 3.73
CA GLU A 154 27.67 -2.22 2.34
C GLU A 154 28.02 -3.31 1.33
N LYS A 155 28.87 -4.26 1.73
CA LYS A 155 29.33 -5.40 0.94
C LYS A 155 28.95 -6.73 1.55
N CYS A 156 28.03 -6.77 2.52
CA CYS A 156 27.64 -7.98 3.25
C CYS A 156 28.79 -8.68 3.97
N GLU A 157 29.80 -7.92 4.39
CA GLU A 157 31.04 -8.36 5.04
C GLU A 157 30.85 -8.67 6.53
N VAL A 158 29.82 -8.10 7.16
CA VAL A 158 29.58 -8.24 8.60
C VAL A 158 28.58 -9.35 8.85
N LYS A 159 28.97 -10.41 9.56
CA LYS A 159 28.02 -11.41 10.06
C LYS A 159 27.20 -10.78 11.18
N LYS A 160 25.88 -10.72 11.01
CA LYS A 160 24.98 -10.28 12.08
C LYS A 160 25.12 -11.25 13.26
N PRO A 161 25.06 -10.77 14.52
CA PRO A 161 25.01 -11.65 15.66
C PRO A 161 23.83 -12.63 15.49
N SER A 162 24.15 -13.91 15.44
CA SER A 162 23.15 -14.98 15.37
C SER A 162 22.35 -14.94 16.66
N ASN A 163 21.12 -14.47 16.60
CA ASN A 163 20.24 -14.41 17.76
C ASN A 163 19.69 -15.82 18.06
N THR A 164 20.57 -16.75 18.44
CA THR A 164 20.22 -17.84 19.33
C THR A 164 20.54 -17.32 20.73
N SER A 165 19.50 -17.07 21.54
CA SER A 165 19.54 -16.43 22.86
C SER A 165 19.67 -14.90 22.89
N MET A 166 18.55 -14.19 22.71
CA MET A 166 18.08 -13.09 23.57
C MET A 166 16.98 -12.29 22.85
N TYR A 167 15.76 -12.80 22.94
CA TYR A 167 14.61 -11.95 23.23
C TYR A 167 13.90 -12.64 24.39
N PRO A 168 13.88 -12.08 25.62
CA PRO A 168 12.91 -12.54 26.60
C PRO A 168 11.53 -12.32 25.98
N GLN A 169 10.74 -13.40 25.90
CA GLN A 169 9.33 -13.28 25.58
C GLN A 169 8.71 -12.30 26.58
N PRO A 170 7.73 -11.47 26.17
CA PRO A 170 6.95 -10.74 27.14
C PRO A 170 6.16 -11.78 27.94
N ASP A 171 6.62 -12.04 29.17
CA ASP A 171 5.94 -12.91 30.10
C ASP A 171 4.48 -12.47 30.22
N LEU A 172 3.58 -13.42 29.92
CA LEU A 172 2.22 -13.37 30.41
C LEU A 172 2.29 -13.14 31.92
N TYR A 173 1.74 -12.03 32.40
CA TYR A 173 1.44 -11.85 33.81
C TYR A 173 0.38 -12.88 34.23
N ALA A 174 0.81 -14.10 34.54
CA ALA A 174 -0.01 -15.08 35.22
C ALA A 174 0.18 -14.86 36.73
N CYS A 175 -0.63 -13.98 37.31
CA CYS A 175 -0.69 -13.88 38.77
C CYS A 175 -1.39 -15.14 39.30
N ASN A 176 -0.66 -15.93 40.09
CA ASN A 176 -1.21 -17.12 40.75
C ASN A 176 -1.70 -16.78 42.16
N LEU A 177 -2.78 -17.43 42.61
CA LEU A 177 -3.25 -17.35 44.00
C LEU A 177 -2.17 -17.90 44.94
N GLY A 178 -1.71 -17.07 45.87
CA GLY A 178 -0.93 -17.53 47.02
C GLY A 178 -1.82 -18.28 48.03
N LEU A 179 -1.20 -18.97 48.99
CA LEU A 179 -1.89 -19.66 50.09
C LEU A 179 -2.63 -18.72 51.07
N SER A 180 -2.59 -17.42 50.82
CA SER A 180 -3.47 -16.41 51.40
C SER A 180 -4.24 -15.77 50.26
N THR A 181 -5.52 -15.44 50.44
CA THR A 181 -6.49 -14.99 49.41
C THR A 181 -6.16 -13.65 48.74
N LYS A 182 -4.89 -13.26 48.65
CA LYS A 182 -4.39 -12.10 47.91
C LYS A 182 -3.60 -12.56 46.69
N TYR A 183 -3.94 -11.97 45.56
CA TYR A 183 -3.15 -12.07 44.33
C TYR A 183 -1.92 -11.18 44.49
N ASN A 184 -0.72 -11.74 44.34
CA ASN A 184 0.49 -10.96 44.17
C ASN A 184 0.98 -11.15 42.73
N CYS A 185 1.13 -10.01 42.08
CA CYS A 185 1.92 -9.81 40.89
C CYS A 185 3.18 -9.06 41.36
#